data_AF-A0AAD7BLZ2-F1
#
_entry.id   AF-A0AAD7BLZ2-F1
#
_cell.length_a   1.000
_cell.length_b   1.000
_cell.length_c   1.000
_cell.angle_alpha   90.00
_cell.angle_beta   90.00
_cell.angle_gamma   90.00
#
_symmetry.space_group_name_H-M   'P 1'
#
loop_
_entity.id
_entity.type
_entity.pdbx_description
1 polymer ?
#
loop_
_entity_poly.entity_id
_entity_poly.type
_entity_poly.pdbx_seq_one_letter_code
_entity_poly.pdbx_strand_id
1 'polypeptide(L)'
;MSQRLGIFPQYCAQQQIVMILKEKVFSFTGDDFEVKDQWGNVVIHCKGTAMSLTERKKFMDAAGNHLFDLKDKPFHLHRTLEVEDPAEKPLMSVKQKFHKAFLRFAPELFI
;
A
#
# COMPACT_ATOMS: atom_id res chain seq x y z
N MET A 1 -17.26 -12.09 -21.59
CA MET A 1 -15.88 -12.11 -21.06
C MET A 1 -15.92 -11.62 -19.63
N SER A 2 -15.42 -12.40 -18.66
CA SER A 2 -15.41 -12.02 -17.24
C SER A 2 -14.36 -10.92 -17.01
N GLN A 3 -14.80 -9.74 -16.55
CA GLN A 3 -13.92 -8.62 -16.23
C GLN A 3 -13.10 -8.98 -14.99
N ARG A 4 -11.76 -8.98 -15.12
CA ARG A 4 -10.87 -9.21 -13.98
C ARG A 4 -11.02 -8.04 -13.00
N LEU A 5 -11.67 -8.30 -11.86
CA LEU A 5 -11.91 -7.31 -10.80
C LEU A 5 -10.63 -6.92 -10.05
N GLY A 6 -9.57 -7.74 -10.12
CA GLY A 6 -8.30 -7.48 -9.44
C GLY A 6 -7.15 -8.32 -10.00
N ILE A 7 -5.93 -7.98 -9.56
CA ILE A 7 -4.68 -8.66 -9.92
C ILE A 7 -4.63 -10.08 -9.34
N PHE A 8 -5.24 -10.26 -8.16
CA PHE A 8 -5.27 -11.52 -7.42
C PHE A 8 -6.73 -11.94 -7.19
N PRO A 9 -7.33 -12.73 -8.10
CA PRO A 9 -8.74 -13.11 -8.02
C PRO A 9 -9.13 -13.82 -6.72
N GLN A 10 -8.20 -14.52 -6.08
CA GLN A 10 -8.40 -15.20 -4.81
C GLN A 10 -8.69 -14.25 -3.63
N TYR A 11 -8.35 -12.96 -3.75
CA TYR A 11 -8.67 -11.93 -2.75
C TYR A 11 -9.93 -11.11 -3.10
N CYS A 12 -10.66 -11.48 -4.15
CA CYS A 12 -11.94 -10.86 -4.48
C CYS A 12 -13.06 -11.49 -3.65
N ALA A 13 -13.55 -10.75 -2.64
CA ALA A 13 -14.70 -11.16 -1.86
C ALA A 13 -16.01 -11.04 -2.66
N GLN A 14 -16.96 -11.95 -2.41
CA GLN A 14 -18.31 -11.90 -3.03
C GLN A 14 -19.22 -10.84 -2.39
N GLN A 15 -18.86 -10.39 -1.18
CA GLN A 15 -19.60 -9.40 -0.40
C GLN A 15 -18.62 -8.41 0.22
N GLN A 16 -19.16 -7.29 0.71
CA GLN A 16 -18.37 -6.30 1.42
C GLN A 16 -17.78 -6.91 2.70
N ILE A 17 -16.49 -6.72 2.91
CA ILE A 17 -15.75 -7.12 4.12
C ILE A 17 -15.02 -5.88 4.64
N VAL A 18 -15.08 -5.65 5.95
CA VAL A 18 -14.29 -4.58 6.59
C VAL A 18 -12.86 -5.07 6.79
N MET A 19 -11.90 -4.26 6.32
CA MET A 19 -10.47 -4.50 6.44
C MET A 19 -9.88 -3.54 7.47
N ILE A 20 -9.19 -4.10 8.47
CA ILE A 20 -8.64 -3.40 9.63
C ILE A 20 -7.12 -3.43 9.54
N LEU A 21 -6.50 -2.25 9.42
CA LEU A 21 -5.05 -2.12 9.50
C LEU A 21 -4.61 -2.13 10.97
N LYS A 22 -3.62 -2.96 11.28
CA LYS A 22 -3.01 -3.10 12.61
C LYS A 22 -1.50 -2.98 12.51
N GLU A 23 -0.97 -1.90 13.06
CA GLU A 23 0.47 -1.71 13.20
C GLU A 23 1.05 -2.69 14.21
N LYS A 24 2.28 -3.17 13.96
CA LYS A 24 2.99 -4.00 14.93
C LYS A 24 3.77 -3.10 15.91
N VAL A 25 3.39 -3.17 17.18
CA VAL A 25 4.03 -2.43 18.28
C VAL A 25 5.52 -2.76 18.45
N PHE A 26 5.98 -3.90 17.92
CA PHE A 26 7.38 -4.34 17.91
C PHE A 26 8.01 -4.36 16.50
N SER A 27 7.58 -3.48 15.60
CA SER A 27 8.30 -3.31 14.32
C SER A 27 9.64 -2.61 14.58
N PHE A 28 10.73 -3.19 14.11
CA PHE A 28 12.07 -2.58 14.21
C PHE A 28 12.16 -1.23 13.48
N THR A 29 11.28 -0.99 12.50
CA THR A 29 11.24 0.23 11.68
C THR A 29 10.01 1.10 11.94
N GLY A 30 9.00 0.57 12.64
CA GLY A 30 7.70 1.22 12.81
C GLY A 30 6.79 1.15 11.56
N ASP A 31 7.24 0.49 10.49
CA ASP A 31 6.56 0.49 9.17
C ASP A 31 5.91 -0.86 8.83
N ASP A 32 6.00 -1.84 9.75
CA ASP A 32 5.36 -3.14 9.60
C ASP A 32 3.92 -3.11 10.13
N PHE A 33 3.01 -3.63 9.34
CA PHE A 33 1.60 -3.76 9.70
C PHE A 33 0.99 -5.02 9.11
N GLU A 34 -0.18 -5.38 9.64
CA GLU A 34 -1.02 -6.42 9.09
C GLU A 34 -2.38 -5.83 8.74
N VAL A 35 -3.00 -6.37 7.71
CA VAL A 35 -4.41 -6.09 7.40
C VAL A 35 -5.20 -7.34 7.76
N LYS A 36 -6.20 -7.15 8.62
CA LYS A 36 -7.09 -8.20 9.10
C LYS A 36 -8.50 -7.98 8.58
N ASP A 37 -9.28 -9.04 8.46
CA ASP A 37 -10.71 -8.91 8.27
C ASP A 37 -11.43 -8.57 9.59
N GLN A 38 -12.74 -8.33 9.50
CA GLN A 38 -13.62 -8.06 10.63
C GLN A 38 -13.72 -9.19 11.67
N TRP A 39 -13.29 -10.40 11.33
CA TRP A 39 -13.24 -11.55 12.24
C TRP A 39 -11.86 -11.73 12.89
N GLY A 40 -10.89 -10.88 12.53
CA GLY A 40 -9.54 -10.90 13.07
C GLY A 40 -8.57 -11.81 12.32
N ASN A 41 -8.97 -12.43 11.21
CA ASN A 41 -8.07 -13.23 10.38
C ASN A 41 -7.11 -12.31 9.63
N VAL A 42 -5.83 -12.66 9.59
CA VAL A 42 -4.87 -11.92 8.76
C VAL A 42 -5.14 -12.22 7.30
N VAL A 43 -5.21 -11.16 6.50
CA VAL A 43 -5.34 -11.25 5.04
C VAL A 43 -3.98 -10.98 4.38
N ILE A 44 -3.28 -9.94 4.85
CA ILE A 44 -2.00 -9.50 4.29
C ILE A 44 -1.07 -9.03 5.41
N HIS A 45 0.21 -9.37 5.29
CA HIS A 45 1.30 -8.75 6.03
C HIS A 45 2.03 -7.76 5.15
N CYS A 46 2.40 -6.61 5.70
CA CYS A 46 3.33 -5.68 5.09
C CYS A 46 4.60 -5.60 5.94
N LYS A 47 5.75 -5.72 5.29
CA LYS A 47 7.06 -5.51 5.91
C LYS A 47 7.76 -4.31 5.26
N GLY A 48 8.11 -3.33 6.08
CA GLY A 48 9.00 -2.24 5.69
C GLY A 48 10.46 -2.69 5.70
N THR A 49 11.28 -2.16 4.80
CA THR A 49 12.71 -2.50 4.75
C THR A 49 13.52 -1.42 5.48
N ALA A 50 14.22 -1.79 6.57
CA ALA A 50 14.94 -0.86 7.46
C ALA A 50 16.16 -0.15 6.84
N MET A 51 16.68 -0.64 5.70
CA MET A 51 18.02 -0.29 5.19
C MET A 51 18.04 -0.03 3.68
N SER A 52 17.00 0.62 3.13
CA SER A 52 16.91 0.89 1.70
C SER A 52 16.79 2.38 1.42
N LEU A 53 17.68 2.91 0.57
CA LEU A 53 17.62 4.26 -0.02
C LEU A 53 16.32 4.51 -0.83
N THR A 54 15.55 3.45 -1.08
CA THR A 54 14.24 3.48 -1.72
C THR A 54 13.21 2.94 -0.73
N GLU A 55 12.18 3.70 -0.37
CA GLU A 55 11.08 3.23 0.48
C GLU A 55 10.36 2.04 -0.20
N ARG A 56 10.79 0.80 0.09
CA ARG A 56 10.21 -0.45 -0.45
C ARG A 56 9.47 -1.18 0.64
N LYS A 57 8.20 -1.48 0.38
CA LYS A 57 7.30 -2.25 1.25
C LYS A 57 6.94 -3.57 0.58
N LYS A 58 7.15 -4.69 1.29
CA LYS A 58 6.84 -6.03 0.80
C LYS A 58 5.50 -6.49 1.32
N PHE A 59 4.63 -6.95 0.43
CA PHE A 59 3.29 -7.44 0.76
C PHE A 59 3.23 -8.96 0.61
N MET A 60 2.78 -9.64 1.65
CA MET A 60 2.75 -11.10 1.76
C MET A 60 1.36 -11.56 2.18
N ASP A 61 0.94 -12.75 1.75
CA ASP A 61 -0.30 -13.36 2.24
C ASP A 61 -0.15 -13.89 3.67
N ALA A 62 -1.24 -14.36 4.27
CA ALA A 62 -1.27 -14.92 5.63
C ALA A 62 -0.33 -16.13 5.83
N ALA A 63 0.05 -16.84 4.77
CA ALA A 63 1.00 -17.95 4.82
C ALA A 63 2.46 -17.49 4.62
N GLY A 64 2.69 -16.21 4.35
CA GLY A 64 4.01 -15.64 4.09
C GLY A 64 4.46 -15.75 2.64
N ASN A 65 3.57 -16.06 1.69
CA ASN A 65 3.92 -16.02 0.27
C ASN A 65 4.01 -14.56 -0.20
N HIS A 66 5.07 -14.23 -0.93
CA HIS A 66 5.28 -12.88 -1.46
C HIS A 66 4.30 -12.60 -2.61
N LEU A 67 3.49 -11.55 -2.47
CA LEU A 67 2.50 -11.16 -3.47
C LEU A 67 3.05 -10.09 -4.40
N PHE A 68 3.54 -8.98 -3.83
CA PHE A 68 4.09 -7.85 -4.57
C PHE A 68 4.93 -6.96 -3.66
N ASP A 69 5.74 -6.10 -4.28
CA ASP A 69 6.41 -4.98 -3.64
C ASP A 69 5.79 -3.66 -4.07
N LEU A 70 5.76 -2.69 -3.16
CA LEU A 70 5.43 -1.29 -3.42
C LEU A 70 6.68 -0.45 -3.20
N LYS A 71 7.06 0.38 -4.16
CA LYS A 71 8.22 1.27 -4.03
C LYS A 71 7.98 2.62 -4.69
N ASP A 72 8.72 3.64 -4.25
CA ASP A 72 8.79 4.90 -4.99
C ASP A 72 9.47 4.68 -6.35
N LYS A 73 8.90 5.29 -7.39
CA LYS A 73 9.52 5.31 -8.72
C LYS A 73 10.62 6.38 -8.74
N PRO A 74 11.87 6.03 -9.05
CA PRO A 74 12.95 7.00 -9.10
C PRO A 74 12.74 8.00 -10.26
N PHE A 75 13.17 9.25 -10.07
CA PHE A 75 13.19 10.32 -11.09
C PHE A 75 11.84 10.85 -11.60
N HIS A 76 10.88 11.18 -10.72
CA HIS A 76 9.70 11.97 -11.09
C HIS A 76 9.55 13.21 -10.20
N LEU A 77 9.19 14.35 -10.79
CA LEU A 77 8.86 15.60 -10.07
C LEU A 77 7.67 15.44 -9.11
N HIS A 78 6.86 14.38 -9.31
CA HIS A 78 5.73 14.02 -8.46
C HIS A 78 5.86 12.59 -7.97
N ARG A 79 5.54 12.36 -6.70
CA ARG A 79 5.58 11.03 -6.07
C ARG A 79 4.67 10.06 -6.82
N THR A 80 5.28 9.02 -7.39
CA THR A 80 4.60 7.91 -8.05
C THR A 80 5.08 6.63 -7.40
N LEU A 81 4.15 5.79 -6.95
CA LEU A 81 4.47 4.47 -6.44
C LEU A 81 4.35 3.45 -7.57
N GLU A 82 5.24 2.47 -7.58
CA GLU A 82 5.25 1.35 -8.51
C GLU A 82 5.01 0.06 -7.73
N VAL A 83 4.15 -0.79 -8.27
CA VAL A 83 3.84 -2.11 -7.75
C VAL A 83 4.51 -3.13 -8.64
N GLU A 84 5.33 -4.00 -8.07
CA GLU A 84 6.08 -5.04 -8.78
C GLU A 84 5.73 -6.42 -8.25
N ASP A 85 5.75 -7.43 -9.12
CA ASP A 85 5.65 -8.82 -8.69
C ASP A 85 6.96 -9.28 -8.01
N PRO A 86 7.01 -10.49 -7.43
CA PRO A 86 8.21 -11.02 -6.79
C PRO A 86 9.42 -11.19 -7.73
N ALA A 87 9.21 -11.16 -9.05
CA ALA A 87 10.25 -11.21 -10.07
C ALA A 87 10.67 -9.80 -10.54
N GLU A 88 10.31 -8.75 -9.78
CA GLU A 88 10.59 -7.34 -10.06
C GLU A 88 9.99 -6.83 -11.37
N LYS A 89 8.93 -7.48 -11.86
CA LYS A 89 8.21 -7.03 -13.05
C LYS A 89 7.11 -6.04 -12.65
N PRO A 90 6.98 -4.89 -13.32
CA PRO A 90 5.94 -3.91 -13.00
C PRO A 90 4.54 -4.48 -13.28
N LEU A 91 3.69 -4.42 -12.26
CA LEU A 91 2.26 -4.79 -12.32
C LEU A 91 1.38 -3.56 -12.58
N MET A 92 1.63 -2.49 -11.83
CA MET A 92 0.90 -1.22 -11.98
C MET A 92 1.66 -0.03 -11.37
N SER A 93 1.20 1.19 -11.66
CA SER A 93 1.70 2.41 -11.01
C SER A 93 0.55 3.19 -10.37
N VAL A 94 0.78 3.68 -9.14
CA VAL A 94 -0.14 4.52 -8.39
C VAL A 94 0.38 5.95 -8.42
N LYS A 95 -0.36 6.84 -9.09
CA LYS A 95 -0.02 8.27 -9.16
C LYS A 95 -0.82 9.02 -8.11
N GLN A 96 -0.13 9.73 -7.22
CA GLN A 96 -0.79 10.66 -6.31
C GLN A 96 -1.31 11.86 -7.12
N LYS A 97 -2.61 12.13 -7.05
CA LYS A 97 -3.19 13.37 -7.59
C LYS A 97 -3.19 14.42 -6.49
N PHE A 98 -2.40 15.48 -6.63
CA PHE A 98 -2.53 16.65 -5.77
C PHE A 98 -3.85 17.36 -6.06
N HIS A 99 -4.74 17.42 -5.08
CA HIS A 99 -5.96 18.20 -5.17
C HIS A 99 -5.65 19.67 -4.82
N LYS A 100 -5.92 20.60 -5.75
CA LYS A 100 -5.65 22.05 -5.62
C LYS A 100 -6.45 22.78 -4.53
N ALA A 101 -7.20 22.11 -3.66
CA ALA A 101 -8.03 22.77 -2.65
C ALA A 101 -7.26 23.30 -1.43
N PHE A 102 -5.99 22.93 -1.24
CA PHE A 102 -5.20 23.39 -0.10
C PHE A 102 -4.76 24.87 -0.21
N LEU A 103 -4.90 25.51 -1.38
CA LEU A 103 -4.54 26.92 -1.58
C LEU A 103 -5.70 27.92 -1.39
N ARG A 104 -6.86 27.49 -0.87
CA ARG A 104 -8.06 28.35 -0.75
C ARG A 104 -8.51 28.64 0.68
N PHE A 105 -7.73 28.24 1.68
CA PHE A 105 -7.97 28.58 3.09
C PHE A 105 -6.74 29.23 3.71
N ALA A 106 -6.46 30.46 3.30
CA ALA A 106 -5.80 31.43 4.15
C ALA A 106 -6.81 32.58 4.40
N PRO A 107 -7.80 32.40 5.29
CA PRO A 107 -8.52 33.56 5.79
C PRO A 107 -7.59 34.26 6.81
N GLU A 108 -7.35 35.52 6.50
CA GLU A 108 -6.61 36.55 7.23
C GLU A 108 -6.43 36.35 8.74
N LEU A 109 -5.17 36.37 9.19
CA LEU A 109 -4.76 36.62 10.56
C LEU A 109 -3.40 37.32 10.55
N PHE A 110 -3.42 38.60 10.17
CA PHE A 110 -2.48 39.60 10.68
C PHE A 110 -3.34 40.62 11.44
N ILE A 111 -3.30 40.54 12.77
CA ILE A 111 -3.53 41.69 13.65
C ILE A 111 -2.15 42.25 13.96
#